data_AF-A0A7X8XZC9-F1
#
_entry.id   AF-A0A7X8XZC9-F1
#
_cell.length_a   1.000
_cell.length_b   1.000
_cell.length_c   1.000
_cell.angle_alpha   90.00
_cell.angle_beta   90.00
_cell.angle_gamma   90.00
#
_symmetry.space_group_name_H-M   'P 1'
#
loop_
_entity.id
_entity.type
_entity.pdbx_description
1 polymer ?
#
loop_
_entity_poly.entity_id
_entity_poly.type
_entity_poly.pdbx_seq_one_letter_code
_entity_poly.pdbx_strand_id
1 'polypeptide(L)'
;MKTIKLDVTYSFSGDRVEEATLLPINGAAEKIFTKRNSEKPFSWFANVISAGCSQLGRHSSAEEVRKKFAESGDVKIPQVVLAMPMAVANTLLLEIHRHLWEDLLENQEVICKYCTKTLAMDVDLHKIDYSEEDYEKIDEADGEFDVLTTKLTEGYVYKSPKKRGELVEPELDGITFNQFEFRAPTLRDCIQHENSYDDDIEFWRKIAMNCIIGIKQVSDSGEIISELPSELFKRKGLKVFDQIFRKDLQAIRNCVRDEIPALSFAYEDTCACSMSKQIPVSAQSGNLFSS
;
A
#
# COMPACT_ATOMS: atom_id res chain seq x y z
N MET A 1 1.34 1.46 27.24
CA MET A 1 1.82 1.11 25.89
C MET A 1 1.14 -0.20 25.51
N LYS A 2 0.64 -0.32 24.29
CA LYS A 2 -0.05 -1.50 23.80
C LYS A 2 0.73 -2.06 22.62
N THR A 3 1.04 -3.35 22.64
CA THR A 3 1.68 -4.02 21.50
C THR A 3 0.60 -4.76 20.71
N ILE A 4 0.61 -4.56 19.40
CA ILE A 4 -0.26 -5.24 18.44
C ILE A 4 0.61 -6.07 17.50
N LYS A 5 0.05 -7.19 17.04
CA LYS A 5 0.65 -8.00 15.99
C LYS A 5 0.23 -7.47 14.62
N LEU A 6 1.11 -7.61 13.65
CA LEU A 6 0.84 -7.31 12.24
C LEU A 6 0.61 -8.64 11.52
N ASP A 7 -0.54 -8.81 10.88
CA ASP A 7 -0.82 -10.01 10.08
C ASP A 7 0.04 -10.03 8.81
N VAL A 8 0.22 -8.86 8.19
CA VAL A 8 1.20 -8.66 7.12
C VAL A 8 2.49 -8.09 7.71
N THR A 9 3.57 -8.83 7.53
CA THR A 9 4.91 -8.53 8.04
C THR A 9 5.82 -7.98 6.94
N TYR A 10 6.95 -7.40 7.33
CA TYR A 10 7.94 -6.94 6.36
C TYR A 10 9.36 -6.97 6.93
N SER A 11 10.33 -7.19 6.05
CA SER A 11 11.74 -7.19 6.39
C SER A 11 12.34 -5.78 6.43
N PHE A 12 13.03 -5.43 7.53
CA PHE A 12 13.79 -4.19 7.64
C PHE A 12 15.14 -4.43 8.34
N SER A 13 16.24 -4.10 7.64
CA SER A 13 17.61 -4.30 8.12
C SER A 13 17.94 -5.75 8.55
N GLY A 14 17.31 -6.73 7.91
CA GLY A 14 17.47 -8.15 8.21
C GLY A 14 16.62 -8.67 9.38
N ASP A 15 15.84 -7.79 10.03
CA ASP A 15 14.84 -8.19 11.02
C ASP A 15 13.44 -8.20 10.38
N ARG A 16 12.65 -9.22 10.71
CA ARG A 16 11.22 -9.27 10.36
C ARG A 16 10.42 -8.42 11.35
N VAL A 17 9.60 -7.52 10.82
CA VAL A 17 8.73 -6.62 11.60
C VAL A 17 7.34 -7.23 11.67
N GLU A 18 7.00 -7.79 12.84
CA GLU A 18 5.76 -8.54 13.07
C GLU A 18 4.85 -7.88 14.12
N GLU A 19 5.36 -6.85 14.80
CA GLU A 19 4.64 -6.17 15.88
C GLU A 19 4.88 -4.67 15.87
N ALA A 20 3.88 -3.94 16.32
CA ALA A 20 3.97 -2.50 16.56
C ALA A 20 3.60 -2.22 18.02
N THR A 21 4.43 -1.45 18.72
CA THR A 21 4.10 -0.95 20.05
C THR A 21 3.58 0.47 19.95
N LEU A 22 2.33 0.67 20.32
CA LEU A 22 1.61 1.93 20.30
C LEU A 22 1.93 2.79 21.54
N LEU A 23 2.08 4.09 21.30
CA LEU A 23 2.32 5.11 22.30
C LEU A 23 1.04 5.87 22.66
N PRO A 24 0.77 6.13 23.94
CA PRO A 24 -0.31 7.02 24.34
C PRO A 24 -0.23 8.37 23.62
N ILE A 25 -1.39 8.94 23.31
CA ILE A 25 -1.48 10.27 22.68
C ILE A 25 -1.00 11.34 23.64
N ASN A 26 -0.30 12.33 23.08
CA ASN A 26 -0.01 13.60 23.73
C ASN A 26 -0.37 14.75 22.77
N GLY A 27 -0.29 16.00 23.23
CA GLY A 27 -0.65 17.16 22.41
C GLY A 27 0.18 17.33 21.13
N ALA A 28 1.36 16.71 21.02
CA ALA A 28 2.13 16.68 19.77
C ALA A 28 1.56 15.67 18.78
N ALA A 29 1.22 14.46 19.24
CA ALA A 29 0.60 13.43 18.41
C ALA A 29 -0.80 13.86 17.93
N GLU A 30 -1.60 14.47 18.80
CA GLU A 30 -2.92 15.03 18.45
C GLU A 30 -2.83 16.05 17.31
N LYS A 31 -1.85 16.97 17.35
CA LYS A 31 -1.59 17.93 16.27
C LYS A 31 -1.17 17.27 14.96
N ILE A 32 -0.45 16.15 15.02
CA ILE A 32 -0.04 15.40 13.82
C ILE A 32 -1.24 14.66 13.23
N PHE A 33 -2.03 13.99 14.07
CA PHE A 33 -3.15 13.16 13.65
C PHE A 33 -4.24 13.99 12.98
N THR A 34 -4.59 15.14 13.56
CA THR A 34 -5.62 16.05 13.05
C THR A 34 -5.16 16.93 11.86
N LYS A 35 -3.87 16.93 11.52
CA LYS A 35 -3.32 17.71 10.39
C LYS A 35 -3.70 17.06 9.07
N ARG A 36 -4.91 17.36 8.56
CA ARG A 36 -5.31 17.00 7.20
C ARG A 36 -4.37 17.66 6.19
N ASN A 37 -3.64 16.84 5.42
CA ASN A 37 -2.84 17.31 4.30
C ASN A 37 -3.29 16.59 3.03
N SER A 38 -4.36 17.09 2.41
CA SER A 38 -4.95 16.51 1.19
C SER A 38 -3.93 16.40 0.06
N GLU A 39 -2.96 17.31 0.00
CA GLU A 39 -1.90 17.30 -1.03
C GLU A 39 -0.79 16.28 -0.76
N LYS A 40 -0.68 15.76 0.47
CA LYS A 40 0.39 14.83 0.89
C LYS A 40 -0.13 13.70 1.78
N PRO A 41 -1.05 12.86 1.26
CA PRO A 41 -1.69 11.82 2.05
C PRO A 41 -0.70 10.79 2.59
N PHE A 42 0.25 10.34 1.77
CA PHE A 42 1.22 9.31 2.16
C PHE A 42 2.28 9.82 3.15
N SER A 43 2.71 11.09 3.01
CA SER A 43 3.52 11.73 4.04
C SER A 43 2.76 11.86 5.36
N TRP A 44 1.46 12.18 5.32
CA TRP A 44 0.63 12.20 6.51
C TRP A 44 0.51 10.82 7.17
N PHE A 45 0.30 9.75 6.39
CA PHE A 45 0.27 8.37 6.89
C PHE A 45 1.54 8.03 7.66
N ALA A 46 2.69 8.31 7.04
CA ALA A 46 3.98 8.08 7.66
C ALA A 46 4.18 8.91 8.94
N ASN A 47 3.69 10.14 8.99
CA ASN A 47 3.76 10.98 10.19
C ASN A 47 2.90 10.44 11.34
N VAL A 48 1.67 10.00 11.04
CA VAL A 48 0.76 9.40 12.02
C VAL A 48 1.39 8.14 12.60
N ILE A 49 1.90 7.23 11.75
CA ILE A 49 2.58 6.00 12.20
C ILE A 49 3.81 6.33 13.05
N SER A 50 4.63 7.27 12.58
CA SER A 50 5.85 7.69 13.29
C SER A 50 5.55 8.32 14.65
N ALA A 51 4.43 9.02 14.79
CA ALA A 51 4.01 9.59 16.06
C ALA A 51 3.21 8.59 16.92
N GLY A 52 2.53 7.61 16.32
CA GLY A 52 1.68 6.64 17.00
C GLY A 52 2.43 5.44 17.58
N CYS A 53 3.58 5.06 17.03
CA CYS A 53 4.28 3.82 17.39
C CYS A 53 5.64 4.07 18.07
N SER A 54 5.84 3.67 19.33
CA SER A 54 7.18 3.69 19.97
C SER A 54 8.19 2.83 19.25
N GLN A 55 7.73 1.67 18.78
CA GLN A 55 8.58 0.62 18.27
C GLN A 55 7.87 -0.17 17.17
N LEU A 56 8.61 -0.54 16.13
CA LEU A 56 8.19 -1.43 15.05
C LEU A 56 9.18 -2.59 15.02
N GLY A 57 8.74 -3.78 15.43
CA GLY A 57 9.61 -4.93 15.70
C GLY A 57 10.65 -4.56 16.75
N ARG A 58 11.94 -4.55 16.40
CA ARG A 58 13.04 -4.14 17.29
C ARG A 58 13.47 -2.67 17.14
N HIS A 59 12.85 -1.95 16.21
CA HIS A 59 13.29 -0.61 15.80
C HIS A 59 12.49 0.46 16.54
N SER A 60 13.12 1.18 17.46
CA SER A 60 12.50 2.32 18.15
C SER A 60 12.56 3.58 17.29
N SER A 61 11.50 4.39 17.30
CA SER A 61 11.50 5.60 16.47
C SER A 61 10.64 6.78 16.92
N ALA A 62 9.56 6.59 17.70
CA ALA A 62 8.65 7.72 17.97
C ALA A 62 9.15 8.75 18.97
N GLU A 63 10.01 8.41 19.94
CA GLU A 63 10.42 9.40 20.94
C GLU A 63 11.23 10.54 20.31
N GLU A 64 12.12 10.19 19.38
CA GLU A 64 12.87 11.17 18.58
C GLU A 64 11.96 11.98 17.64
N VAL A 65 10.94 11.34 17.07
CA VAL A 65 9.97 11.98 16.17
C VAL A 65 9.13 13.03 16.91
N ARG A 66 8.50 12.65 18.04
CA ARG A 66 7.65 13.57 18.82
C ARG A 66 8.47 14.72 19.40
N LYS A 67 9.70 14.45 19.85
CA LYS A 67 10.62 15.48 20.34
C LYS A 67 10.98 16.48 19.24
N LYS A 68 11.37 16.00 18.05
CA LYS A 68 11.68 16.86 16.91
C LYS A 68 10.48 17.68 16.44
N PHE A 69 9.30 17.08 16.39
CA PHE A 69 8.09 17.82 16.05
C PHE A 69 7.79 18.94 17.06
N ALA A 70 8.00 18.69 18.36
CA ALA A 70 7.83 19.73 19.37
C ALA A 70 8.86 20.87 19.25
N GLU A 71 10.08 20.57 18.79
CA GLU A 71 11.18 21.54 18.64
C GLU A 71 11.10 22.35 17.34
N SER A 72 10.80 21.73 16.20
CA SER A 72 10.88 22.36 14.87
C SER A 72 9.57 22.37 14.07
N GLY A 73 8.52 21.69 14.55
CA GLY A 73 7.27 21.50 13.80
C GLY A 73 7.35 20.47 12.68
N ASP A 74 8.51 19.84 12.48
CA ASP A 74 8.76 18.86 11.41
C ASP A 74 8.84 17.44 11.96
N VAL A 75 8.29 16.49 11.19
CA VAL A 75 8.40 15.06 11.47
C VAL A 75 9.50 14.48 10.59
N LYS A 76 10.60 14.02 11.19
CA LYS A 76 11.60 13.22 10.47
C LYS A 76 11.10 11.77 10.44
N ILE A 77 10.57 11.35 9.29
CA ILE A 77 10.04 10.00 9.13
C ILE A 77 11.17 8.96 9.31
N PRO A 78 11.04 7.99 10.22
CA PRO A 78 12.00 6.92 10.43
C PRO A 78 12.16 6.01 9.21
N GLN A 79 13.35 5.45 9.01
CA GLN A 79 13.61 4.56 7.86
C GLN A 79 12.76 3.28 7.90
N VAL A 80 12.50 2.74 9.10
CA VAL A 80 11.63 1.56 9.29
C VAL A 80 10.18 1.83 8.89
N VAL A 81 9.71 3.08 9.02
CA VAL A 81 8.38 3.50 8.55
C VAL A 81 8.41 3.69 7.04
N LEU A 82 9.45 4.33 6.50
CA LEU A 82 9.60 4.51 5.04
C LEU A 82 9.69 3.17 4.27
N ALA A 83 10.25 2.14 4.89
CA ALA A 83 10.38 0.80 4.29
C ALA A 83 9.10 -0.05 4.44
N MET A 84 8.13 0.40 5.22
CA MET A 84 6.88 -0.34 5.45
C MET A 84 6.08 -0.44 4.14
N PRO A 85 5.57 -1.64 3.79
CA PRO A 85 4.62 -1.78 2.69
C PRO A 85 3.39 -0.91 2.89
N MET A 86 2.87 -0.35 1.81
CA MET A 86 1.70 0.55 1.87
C MET A 86 0.46 -0.13 2.49
N ALA A 87 0.26 -1.42 2.20
CA ALA A 87 -0.80 -2.22 2.79
C ALA A 87 -0.70 -2.31 4.33
N VAL A 88 0.51 -2.56 4.84
CA VAL A 88 0.79 -2.59 6.29
C VAL A 88 0.55 -1.21 6.91
N ALA A 89 0.94 -0.13 6.22
CA ALA A 89 0.69 1.22 6.68
C ALA A 89 -0.82 1.53 6.79
N ASN A 90 -1.62 1.09 5.82
CA ASN A 90 -3.08 1.24 5.86
C ASN A 90 -3.69 0.54 7.08
N THR A 91 -3.36 -0.74 7.29
CA THR A 91 -3.82 -1.50 8.45
C THR A 91 -3.37 -0.85 9.76
N LEU A 92 -2.12 -0.42 9.84
CA LEU A 92 -1.58 0.19 11.06
C LEU A 92 -2.22 1.55 11.39
N LEU A 93 -2.64 2.33 10.39
CA LEU A 93 -3.38 3.57 10.64
C LEU A 93 -4.73 3.31 11.32
N LEU A 94 -5.43 2.28 10.87
CA LEU A 94 -6.69 1.86 11.49
C LEU A 94 -6.46 1.39 12.93
N GLU A 95 -5.43 0.58 13.17
CA GLU A 95 -5.05 0.13 14.51
C GLU A 95 -4.66 1.27 15.45
N ILE A 96 -3.90 2.25 14.95
CA ILE A 96 -3.57 3.47 15.70
C ILE A 96 -4.86 4.20 16.09
N HIS A 97 -5.79 4.37 15.14
CA HIS A 97 -7.05 5.04 15.41
C HIS A 97 -7.87 4.30 16.47
N ARG A 98 -8.14 3.01 16.26
CA ARG A 98 -8.89 2.12 17.17
C ARG A 98 -8.39 2.12 18.61
N HIS A 99 -7.08 2.28 18.81
CA HIS A 99 -6.46 2.10 20.14
C HIS A 99 -6.03 3.39 20.81
N LEU A 100 -5.84 4.46 20.04
CA LEU A 100 -5.33 5.70 20.58
C LEU A 100 -6.34 6.85 20.46
N TRP A 101 -7.31 6.77 19.55
CA TRP A 101 -8.27 7.85 19.26
C TRP A 101 -9.69 7.47 19.72
N GLU A 102 -10.51 6.98 18.79
CA GLU A 102 -11.90 6.56 18.98
C GLU A 102 -12.09 5.19 18.32
N ASP A 103 -13.02 4.38 18.84
CA ASP A 103 -13.37 3.06 18.30
C ASP A 103 -14.61 3.09 17.41
N LEU A 104 -15.34 4.21 17.42
CA LEU A 104 -16.52 4.49 16.59
C LEU A 104 -16.27 5.75 15.76
N LEU A 105 -16.58 5.70 14.46
CA LEU A 105 -16.76 6.92 13.67
C LEU A 105 -18.24 7.25 13.65
N GLU A 106 -18.63 8.32 14.34
CA GLU A 106 -20.03 8.69 14.48
C GLU A 106 -20.61 9.27 13.18
N ASN A 107 -21.93 9.09 13.00
CA ASN A 107 -22.74 9.78 11.99
C ASN A 107 -22.20 9.69 10.55
N GLN A 108 -21.63 8.55 10.16
CA GLN A 108 -21.15 8.33 8.80
C GLN A 108 -22.32 8.12 7.84
N GLU A 109 -22.22 8.70 6.64
CA GLU A 109 -23.22 8.50 5.60
C GLU A 109 -23.02 7.16 4.89
N VAL A 110 -23.99 6.25 5.05
CA VAL A 110 -24.01 4.93 4.40
C VAL A 110 -25.17 4.86 3.42
N ILE A 111 -24.89 4.52 2.16
CA ILE A 111 -25.93 4.38 1.12
C ILE A 111 -26.31 2.90 0.99
N CYS A 112 -27.56 2.57 1.26
CA CYS A 112 -28.06 1.21 1.07
C CYS A 112 -28.17 0.87 -0.42
N LYS A 113 -27.39 -0.10 -0.90
CA LYS A 113 -27.43 -0.57 -2.31
C LYS A 113 -28.77 -1.15 -2.77
N TYR A 114 -29.65 -1.52 -1.83
CA TYR A 114 -30.95 -2.13 -2.15
C TYR A 114 -32.12 -1.13 -2.17
N CYS A 115 -32.18 -0.24 -1.19
CA CYS A 115 -33.28 0.73 -1.07
C CYS A 115 -32.88 2.17 -1.41
N THR A 116 -31.61 2.39 -1.75
CA THR A 116 -30.99 3.66 -2.13
C THR A 116 -31.11 4.79 -1.10
N LYS A 117 -31.54 4.47 0.13
CA LYS A 117 -31.61 5.44 1.22
C LYS A 117 -30.22 5.67 1.80
N THR A 118 -29.91 6.94 2.05
CA THR A 118 -28.79 7.35 2.90
C THR A 118 -29.19 7.18 4.36
N LEU A 119 -28.33 6.52 5.12
CA LEU A 119 -28.47 6.30 6.55
C LEU A 119 -27.31 6.99 7.24
N ALA A 120 -27.58 7.66 8.35
CA ALA A 120 -26.54 8.05 9.30
C ALA A 120 -26.34 6.84 10.22
N MET A 121 -25.12 6.30 10.22
CA MET A 121 -24.75 5.15 11.04
C MET A 121 -23.37 5.38 11.66
N ASP A 122 -23.21 4.93 12.90
CA ASP A 122 -21.90 4.86 13.52
C ASP A 122 -21.15 3.64 12.95
N VAL A 123 -19.90 3.85 12.58
CA VAL A 123 -19.04 2.79 12.04
C VAL A 123 -18.17 2.25 13.16
N ASP A 124 -18.43 1.00 13.56
CA ASP A 124 -17.65 0.31 14.56
C ASP A 124 -16.36 -0.20 13.94
N LEU A 125 -15.25 0.43 14.31
CA LEU A 125 -13.96 0.11 13.74
C LEU A 125 -13.49 -1.28 14.16
N HIS A 126 -13.96 -1.86 15.28
CA HIS A 126 -13.60 -3.21 15.68
C HIS A 126 -14.26 -4.31 14.83
N LYS A 127 -15.29 -3.99 14.04
CA LYS A 127 -15.91 -4.92 13.10
C LYS A 127 -15.17 -5.02 11.77
N ILE A 128 -14.29 -4.07 11.47
CA ILE A 128 -13.45 -4.14 10.29
C ILE A 128 -12.41 -5.25 10.48
N ASP A 129 -12.35 -6.20 9.57
CA ASP A 129 -11.38 -7.29 9.62
C ASP A 129 -10.97 -7.72 8.21
N TYR A 130 -9.94 -8.56 8.12
CA TYR A 130 -9.57 -9.22 6.88
C TYR A 130 -10.68 -10.18 6.42
N SER A 131 -10.84 -10.32 5.11
CA SER A 131 -11.72 -11.35 4.56
C SER A 131 -11.09 -12.74 4.72
N GLU A 132 -11.88 -13.81 4.59
CA GLU A 132 -11.35 -15.17 4.58
C GLU A 132 -10.29 -15.37 3.48
N GLU A 133 -10.50 -14.79 2.29
CA GLU A 133 -9.54 -14.84 1.17
C GLU A 133 -8.23 -14.10 1.52
N ASP A 134 -8.32 -12.98 2.24
CA ASP A 134 -7.14 -12.24 2.68
C ASP A 134 -6.32 -13.04 3.70
N TYR A 135 -6.99 -13.70 4.65
CA TYR A 135 -6.32 -14.57 5.61
C TYR A 135 -5.63 -15.75 4.92
N GLU A 136 -6.29 -16.40 3.95
CA GLU A 136 -5.67 -17.47 3.15
C GLU A 136 -4.40 -16.98 2.46
N LYS A 137 -4.43 -15.79 1.83
CA LYS A 137 -3.24 -15.19 1.20
C LYS A 137 -2.14 -14.86 2.19
N ILE A 138 -2.49 -14.32 3.36
CA ILE A 138 -1.53 -14.01 4.42
C ILE A 138 -0.87 -15.31 4.89
N ASP A 139 -1.65 -16.35 5.15
CA ASP A 139 -1.13 -17.64 5.61
C ASP A 139 -0.24 -18.32 4.56
N GLU A 140 -0.65 -18.31 3.27
CA GLU A 140 0.15 -18.87 2.17
C GLU A 140 1.50 -18.15 1.99
N ALA A 141 1.53 -16.84 2.24
CA ALA A 141 2.73 -16.02 2.16
C ALA A 141 3.55 -16.03 3.47
N ASP A 142 3.12 -16.75 4.51
CA ASP A 142 3.63 -16.60 5.88
C ASP A 142 3.72 -15.11 6.28
N GLY A 143 2.74 -14.30 5.89
CA GLY A 143 2.69 -12.87 6.11
C GLY A 143 3.77 -12.04 5.41
N GLU A 144 4.60 -12.58 4.52
CA GLU A 144 5.67 -11.84 3.82
C GLU A 144 5.46 -11.84 2.30
N PHE A 145 5.35 -10.63 1.73
CA PHE A 145 5.05 -10.42 0.30
C PHE A 145 6.26 -9.86 -0.44
N ASP A 146 7.35 -10.62 -0.48
CA ASP A 146 8.63 -10.18 -1.04
C ASP A 146 8.58 -9.95 -2.56
N VAL A 147 7.88 -10.83 -3.28
CA VAL A 147 7.79 -10.80 -4.74
C VAL A 147 6.33 -10.94 -5.19
N LEU A 148 5.81 -9.87 -5.78
CA LEU A 148 4.53 -9.82 -6.46
C LEU A 148 4.73 -10.16 -7.92
N THR A 149 3.98 -11.13 -8.43
CA THR A 149 4.13 -11.63 -9.81
C THR A 149 2.86 -11.37 -10.60
N THR A 150 2.98 -10.75 -11.77
CA THR A 150 1.87 -10.60 -12.72
C THR A 150 2.17 -11.27 -14.04
N LYS A 151 1.24 -12.11 -14.51
CA LYS A 151 1.27 -12.69 -15.84
C LYS A 151 0.59 -11.75 -16.83
N LEU A 152 1.26 -11.49 -17.95
CA LEU A 152 0.80 -10.63 -19.02
C LEU A 152 0.19 -11.49 -20.13
N THR A 153 -0.97 -11.09 -20.63
CA THR A 153 -1.69 -11.81 -21.68
C THR A 153 -1.09 -11.56 -23.05
N GLU A 154 -0.78 -10.30 -23.38
CA GLU A 154 -0.18 -9.91 -24.65
C GLU A 154 1.35 -9.77 -24.52
N GLY A 155 1.82 -9.43 -23.33
CA GLY A 155 3.23 -9.32 -23.00
C GLY A 155 3.86 -8.00 -23.41
N TYR A 156 5.12 -7.86 -23.03
CA TYR A 156 5.99 -6.74 -23.36
C TYR A 156 7.02 -7.18 -24.40
N VAL A 157 6.98 -6.58 -25.58
CA VAL A 157 7.95 -6.86 -26.65
C VAL A 157 9.16 -5.96 -26.49
N TYR A 158 10.31 -6.52 -26.13
CA TYR A 158 11.53 -5.72 -26.07
C TYR A 158 11.99 -5.34 -27.47
N LYS A 159 12.13 -4.03 -27.68
CA LYS A 159 12.78 -3.47 -28.88
C LYS A 159 14.13 -2.89 -28.50
N SER A 160 15.18 -3.42 -29.12
CA SER A 160 16.55 -2.94 -29.00
C SER A 160 16.66 -1.51 -29.54
N PRO A 161 17.35 -0.61 -28.83
CA PRO A 161 17.52 0.75 -29.30
C PRO A 161 18.39 0.80 -30.56
N LYS A 162 17.99 1.65 -31.52
CA LYS A 162 18.68 1.83 -32.81
C LYS A 162 19.81 2.88 -32.78
N LYS A 163 20.07 3.51 -31.63
CA LYS A 163 21.05 4.60 -31.51
C LYS A 163 22.41 4.10 -31.04
N ARG A 164 23.47 4.65 -31.63
CA ARG A 164 24.87 4.40 -31.23
C ARG A 164 25.11 4.84 -29.78
N GLY A 165 25.72 3.98 -28.98
CA GLY A 165 26.11 4.25 -27.59
C GLY A 165 25.14 3.75 -26.52
N GLU A 166 24.00 3.17 -26.91
CA GLU A 166 23.11 2.49 -25.97
C GLU A 166 23.52 1.02 -25.82
N LEU A 167 23.46 0.49 -24.59
CA LEU A 167 23.50 -0.96 -24.35
C LEU A 167 22.47 -1.63 -25.27
N VAL A 168 22.95 -2.49 -26.17
CA VAL A 168 22.13 -3.25 -27.12
C VAL A 168 22.31 -4.72 -26.75
N GLU A 169 21.18 -5.41 -26.60
CA GLU A 169 21.14 -6.87 -26.51
C GLU A 169 20.30 -7.36 -27.70
N PRO A 170 20.93 -7.52 -28.89
CA PRO A 170 20.24 -7.93 -30.10
C PRO A 170 19.50 -9.26 -29.96
N GLU A 171 20.04 -10.16 -29.14
CA GLU A 171 19.46 -11.47 -28.82
C GLU A 171 18.11 -11.39 -28.12
N LEU A 172 17.82 -10.28 -27.44
CA LEU A 172 16.53 -10.05 -26.79
C LEU A 172 15.54 -9.28 -27.68
N ASP A 173 15.98 -8.79 -28.85
CA ASP A 173 15.13 -8.00 -29.74
C ASP A 173 13.96 -8.83 -30.28
N GLY A 174 12.75 -8.32 -30.11
CA GLY A 174 11.52 -9.01 -30.52
C GLY A 174 11.04 -10.09 -29.57
N ILE A 175 11.76 -10.42 -28.50
CA ILE A 175 11.27 -11.33 -27.46
C ILE A 175 10.06 -10.69 -26.76
N THR A 176 9.02 -11.51 -26.57
CA THR A 176 7.81 -11.14 -25.83
C THR A 176 7.93 -11.68 -24.40
N PHE A 177 8.10 -10.78 -23.45
CA PHE A 177 8.15 -11.07 -22.03
C PHE A 177 6.73 -11.08 -21.46
N ASN A 178 6.32 -12.18 -20.84
CA ASN A 178 4.94 -12.42 -20.41
C ASN A 178 4.78 -12.43 -18.88
N GLN A 179 5.81 -12.12 -18.11
CA GLN A 179 5.73 -12.02 -16.66
C GLN A 179 6.53 -10.84 -16.13
N PHE A 180 5.92 -10.03 -15.26
CA PHE A 180 6.61 -8.99 -14.50
C PHE A 180 6.63 -9.37 -13.03
N GLU A 181 7.74 -9.05 -12.37
CA GLU A 181 7.92 -9.24 -10.94
C GLU A 181 8.24 -7.91 -10.27
N PHE A 182 7.61 -7.67 -9.12
CA PHE A 182 7.75 -6.46 -8.32
C PHE A 182 8.05 -6.82 -6.88
N ARG A 183 8.84 -6.01 -6.19
CA ARG A 183 8.81 -5.98 -4.72
C ARG A 183 7.53 -5.30 -4.22
N ALA A 184 7.17 -5.51 -2.97
CA ALA A 184 6.11 -4.74 -2.32
C ALA A 184 6.35 -3.21 -2.40
N PRO A 185 5.33 -2.42 -2.77
CA PRO A 185 5.39 -0.97 -2.70
C PRO A 185 5.46 -0.47 -1.26
N THR A 186 6.39 0.44 -1.00
CA THR A 186 6.60 0.99 0.34
C THR A 186 6.01 2.39 0.48
N LEU A 187 5.86 2.86 1.72
CA LEU A 187 5.53 4.26 2.00
C LEU A 187 6.52 5.22 1.33
N ARG A 188 7.81 4.87 1.23
CA ARG A 188 8.80 5.69 0.51
C ARG A 188 8.43 5.88 -0.96
N ASP A 189 8.01 4.82 -1.64
CA ASP A 189 7.61 4.89 -3.04
C ASP A 189 6.40 5.80 -3.24
N CYS A 190 5.42 5.66 -2.34
CA CYS A 190 4.20 6.48 -2.38
C CYS A 190 4.50 7.96 -2.08
N ILE A 191 5.34 8.25 -1.08
CA ILE A 191 5.78 9.62 -0.74
C ILE A 191 6.57 10.24 -1.88
N GLN A 192 7.45 9.48 -2.55
CA GLN A 192 8.26 10.00 -3.65
C GLN A 192 7.40 10.54 -4.81
N HIS A 193 6.24 9.91 -5.06
CA HIS A 193 5.35 10.24 -6.17
C HIS A 193 4.02 10.86 -5.72
N GLU A 194 3.94 11.28 -4.45
CA GLU A 194 2.70 11.78 -3.84
C GLU A 194 2.13 12.98 -4.61
N ASN A 195 2.96 13.78 -5.28
CA ASN A 195 2.52 14.90 -6.12
C ASN A 195 1.68 14.50 -7.34
N SER A 196 1.61 13.21 -7.67
CA SER A 196 0.78 12.68 -8.75
C SER A 196 -0.39 11.84 -8.24
N TYR A 197 -0.69 11.86 -6.94
CA TYR A 197 -1.73 10.99 -6.35
C TYR A 197 -3.14 11.21 -6.93
N ASP A 198 -3.45 12.43 -7.39
CA ASP A 198 -4.74 12.74 -8.04
C ASP A 198 -4.89 12.07 -9.43
N ASP A 199 -3.78 11.69 -10.07
CA ASP A 199 -3.78 10.84 -11.27
C ASP A 199 -3.41 9.41 -10.87
N ASP A 200 -4.43 8.62 -10.50
CA ASP A 200 -4.28 7.21 -10.09
C ASP A 200 -3.45 6.38 -11.10
N ILE A 201 -3.60 6.65 -12.41
CA ILE A 201 -2.89 5.88 -13.44
C ILE A 201 -1.41 6.25 -13.46
N GLU A 202 -1.08 7.54 -13.47
CA GLU A 202 0.31 8.00 -13.45
C GLU A 202 1.02 7.62 -12.14
N PHE A 203 0.33 7.79 -11.01
CA PHE A 203 0.82 7.46 -9.68
C PHE A 203 1.26 5.99 -9.58
N TRP A 204 0.36 5.06 -9.89
CA TRP A 204 0.68 3.63 -9.78
C TRP A 204 1.69 3.16 -10.82
N ARG A 205 1.77 3.78 -12.01
CA ARG A 205 2.84 3.48 -12.98
C ARG A 205 4.21 3.87 -12.46
N LYS A 206 4.34 5.02 -11.81
CA LYS A 206 5.59 5.46 -11.17
C LYS A 206 6.00 4.53 -10.04
N ILE A 207 5.05 4.12 -9.20
CA ILE A 207 5.30 3.13 -8.14
C ILE A 207 5.71 1.78 -8.74
N ALA A 208 4.97 1.27 -9.73
CA ALA A 208 5.32 0.02 -10.41
C ALA A 208 6.74 0.06 -10.98
N MET A 209 7.16 1.18 -11.57
CA MET A 209 8.54 1.35 -12.06
C MET A 209 9.60 1.33 -10.95
N ASN A 210 9.30 1.90 -9.78
CA ASN A 210 10.20 1.84 -8.62
C ASN A 210 10.30 0.43 -8.04
N CYS A 211 9.24 -0.36 -8.19
CA CYS A 211 9.09 -1.66 -7.55
C CYS A 211 9.48 -2.82 -8.48
N ILE A 212 9.61 -2.61 -9.79
CA ILE A 212 9.92 -3.68 -10.73
C ILE A 212 11.32 -4.24 -10.48
N ILE A 213 11.38 -5.55 -10.25
CA ILE A 213 12.62 -6.29 -9.99
C ILE A 213 12.94 -7.28 -11.11
N GLY A 214 11.95 -7.69 -11.92
CA GLY A 214 12.14 -8.61 -13.02
C GLY A 214 11.14 -8.44 -14.16
N ILE A 215 11.60 -8.67 -15.38
CA ILE A 215 10.77 -8.83 -16.59
C ILE A 215 11.22 -10.12 -17.26
N LYS A 216 10.35 -11.12 -17.27
CA LYS A 216 10.69 -12.50 -17.64
C LYS A 216 9.80 -13.03 -18.75
N GLN A 217 10.40 -13.90 -19.56
CA GLN A 217 9.70 -14.78 -20.47
C GLN A 217 9.62 -16.14 -19.79
N VAL A 218 8.40 -16.59 -19.51
CA VAL A 218 8.12 -17.83 -18.81
C VAL A 218 7.36 -18.77 -19.75
N SER A 219 7.74 -20.04 -19.78
CA SER A 219 7.06 -21.07 -20.57
C SER A 219 5.69 -21.42 -19.98
N ASP A 220 4.89 -22.17 -20.74
CA ASP A 220 3.64 -22.74 -20.22
C ASP A 220 3.85 -23.71 -19.04
N SER A 221 5.05 -24.29 -18.90
CA SER A 221 5.43 -25.15 -17.77
C SER A 221 5.92 -24.36 -16.55
N GLY A 222 6.04 -23.03 -16.62
CA GLY A 222 6.54 -22.18 -15.54
C GLY A 222 8.06 -21.99 -15.51
N GLU A 223 8.78 -22.47 -16.52
CA GLU A 223 10.24 -22.32 -16.61
C GLU A 223 10.61 -20.94 -17.18
N ILE A 224 11.62 -20.30 -16.58
CA ILE A 224 12.14 -19.02 -17.09
C ILE A 224 12.99 -19.31 -18.34
N ILE A 225 12.50 -18.85 -19.49
CA ILE A 225 13.18 -18.98 -20.79
C ILE A 225 14.22 -17.87 -20.97
N SER A 226 13.85 -16.64 -20.59
CA SER A 226 14.68 -15.46 -20.73
C SER A 226 14.29 -14.41 -19.69
N GLU A 227 15.25 -13.58 -19.31
CA GLU A 227 15.05 -12.47 -18.39
C GLU A 227 15.67 -11.21 -18.99
N LEU A 228 14.92 -10.12 -19.00
CA LEU A 228 15.40 -8.83 -19.47
C LEU A 228 16.29 -8.21 -18.39
N PRO A 229 17.58 -7.92 -18.67
CA PRO A 229 18.47 -7.34 -17.67
C PRO A 229 17.95 -6.03 -17.08
N SER A 230 18.12 -5.87 -15.77
CA SER A 230 17.54 -4.75 -15.03
C SER A 230 17.94 -3.38 -15.56
N GLU A 231 19.18 -3.26 -16.02
CA GLU A 231 19.71 -2.01 -16.56
C GLU A 231 18.95 -1.53 -17.81
N LEU A 232 18.39 -2.45 -18.60
CA LEU A 232 17.66 -2.11 -19.80
C LEU A 232 16.28 -1.52 -19.49
N PHE A 233 15.51 -2.16 -18.62
CA PHE A 233 14.18 -1.65 -18.27
C PHE A 233 14.26 -0.44 -17.32
N LYS A 234 15.24 -0.38 -16.41
CA LYS A 234 15.50 0.81 -15.57
C LYS A 234 15.83 2.04 -16.41
N ARG A 235 16.63 1.87 -17.46
CA ARG A 235 16.94 2.97 -18.41
C ARG A 235 15.73 3.40 -19.22
N LYS A 236 14.87 2.48 -19.63
CA LYS A 236 13.61 2.82 -20.32
C LYS A 236 12.64 3.57 -19.40
N GLY A 237 12.66 3.27 -18.10
CA GLY A 237 11.77 3.87 -17.12
C GLY A 237 10.31 3.67 -17.51
N LEU A 238 9.48 4.71 -17.35
CA LEU A 238 8.04 4.66 -17.65
C LEU A 238 7.71 4.24 -19.09
N LYS A 239 8.64 4.38 -20.04
CA LYS A 239 8.43 3.96 -21.44
C LYS A 239 8.26 2.45 -21.62
N VAL A 240 8.59 1.65 -20.59
CA VAL A 240 8.24 0.23 -20.55
C VAL A 240 6.73 0.06 -20.68
N PHE A 241 5.95 0.87 -19.96
CA PHE A 241 4.48 0.76 -19.92
C PHE A 241 3.80 1.26 -21.19
N ASP A 242 4.44 2.15 -21.96
CA ASP A 242 3.90 2.65 -23.24
C ASP A 242 3.79 1.55 -24.31
N GLN A 243 4.51 0.44 -24.13
CA GLN A 243 4.58 -0.67 -25.07
C GLN A 243 3.67 -1.85 -24.66
N ILE A 244 2.94 -1.70 -23.55
CA ILE A 244 2.10 -2.74 -22.97
C ILE A 244 0.63 -2.46 -23.30
N PHE A 245 -0.12 -3.52 -23.57
CA PHE A 245 -1.55 -3.42 -23.86
C PHE A 245 -2.37 -3.04 -22.61
N ARG A 246 -3.53 -2.41 -22.82
CA ARG A 246 -4.38 -1.91 -21.73
C ARG A 246 -4.75 -2.96 -20.68
N LYS A 247 -5.03 -4.21 -21.08
CA LYS A 247 -5.38 -5.30 -20.17
C LYS A 247 -4.21 -5.62 -19.23
N ASP A 248 -3.01 -5.71 -19.80
CA ASP A 248 -1.78 -5.99 -19.06
C ASP A 248 -1.37 -4.81 -18.16
N LEU A 249 -1.60 -3.57 -18.59
CA LEU A 249 -1.44 -2.39 -17.74
C LEU A 249 -2.37 -2.41 -16.52
N GLN A 250 -3.60 -2.88 -16.68
CA GLN A 250 -4.52 -3.06 -15.57
C GLN A 250 -4.06 -4.16 -14.62
N ALA A 251 -3.60 -5.30 -15.16
CA ALA A 251 -3.05 -6.40 -14.36
C ALA A 251 -1.84 -5.96 -13.53
N ILE A 252 -0.89 -5.23 -14.14
CA ILE A 252 0.27 -4.65 -13.44
C ILE A 252 -0.20 -3.73 -12.30
N ARG A 253 -1.14 -2.82 -12.57
CA ARG A 253 -1.64 -1.90 -11.52
C ARG A 253 -2.28 -2.66 -10.37
N ASN A 254 -3.14 -3.63 -10.66
CA ASN A 254 -3.82 -4.42 -9.64
C ASN A 254 -2.80 -5.23 -8.82
N CYS A 255 -1.82 -5.86 -9.47
CA CYS A 255 -0.75 -6.60 -8.79
C CYS A 255 0.02 -5.71 -7.80
N VAL A 256 0.39 -4.50 -8.21
CA VAL A 256 1.17 -3.59 -7.36
C VAL A 256 0.29 -2.96 -6.25
N ARG A 257 -1.00 -2.77 -6.48
CA ARG A 257 -1.90 -2.06 -5.56
C ARG A 257 -2.63 -2.98 -4.57
N ASP A 258 -3.12 -4.12 -5.05
CA ASP A 258 -4.17 -4.92 -4.39
C ASP A 258 -3.70 -6.32 -3.97
N GLU A 259 -2.53 -6.78 -4.42
CA GLU A 259 -2.08 -8.15 -4.16
C GLU A 259 -1.64 -8.38 -2.71
N ILE A 260 -1.21 -7.32 -2.02
CA ILE A 260 -0.87 -7.38 -0.60
C ILE A 260 -2.14 -7.06 0.20
N PRO A 261 -2.64 -7.98 1.03
CA PRO A 261 -3.84 -7.76 1.82
C PRO A 261 -3.71 -6.55 2.74
N ALA A 262 -4.73 -5.70 2.75
CA ALA A 262 -4.88 -4.56 3.67
C ALA A 262 -6.30 -4.57 4.24
N LEU A 263 -6.46 -4.14 5.49
CA LEU A 263 -7.80 -4.01 6.07
C LEU A 263 -8.64 -3.07 5.21
N SER A 264 -9.75 -3.59 4.69
CA SER A 264 -10.72 -2.75 4.02
C SER A 264 -11.31 -1.81 5.06
N PHE A 265 -11.45 -0.51 4.80
CA PHE A 265 -12.11 0.41 5.75
C PHE A 265 -13.64 0.17 5.75
N ALA A 266 -14.10 -1.07 5.77
CA ALA A 266 -15.49 -1.46 5.68
C ALA A 266 -15.76 -2.83 6.31
N TYR A 267 -17.04 -3.08 6.62
CA TYR A 267 -17.58 -4.39 6.99
C TYR A 267 -19.03 -4.51 6.52
N GLU A 268 -19.61 -5.71 6.53
CA GLU A 268 -21.04 -5.88 6.26
C GLU A 268 -21.87 -5.72 7.53
N ASP A 269 -22.90 -4.89 7.49
CA ASP A 269 -23.90 -4.81 8.57
C ASP A 269 -25.34 -4.83 8.03
N THR A 270 -26.26 -5.17 8.91
CA THR A 270 -27.69 -5.20 8.60
C THR A 270 -28.20 -3.77 8.43
N CYS A 271 -28.66 -3.46 7.22
CA CYS A 271 -29.29 -2.19 6.94
C CYS A 271 -30.56 -1.99 7.78
N ALA A 272 -30.68 -0.85 8.45
CA ALA A 272 -31.88 -0.47 9.22
C ALA A 272 -33.14 -0.20 8.36
N CYS A 273 -33.05 -0.33 7.03
CA CYS A 273 -34.21 -0.22 6.15
C CYS A 273 -35.14 -1.44 6.30
N SER A 274 -36.36 -1.32 5.76
CA SER A 274 -37.39 -2.37 5.80
C SER A 274 -36.99 -3.70 5.16
N MET A 275 -35.90 -3.74 4.40
CA MET A 275 -35.41 -4.97 3.78
C MET A 275 -34.42 -5.76 4.66
N SER A 276 -33.84 -5.14 5.69
CA SER A 276 -32.90 -5.76 6.64
C SER A 276 -31.83 -6.63 5.98
N LYS A 277 -31.26 -6.14 4.86
CA LYS A 277 -30.20 -6.82 4.11
C LYS A 277 -28.81 -6.36 4.59
N GLN A 278 -27.84 -7.25 4.49
CA GLN A 278 -26.42 -6.92 4.68
C GLN A 278 -25.97 -5.91 3.63
N ILE A 279 -25.42 -4.78 4.06
CA ILE A 279 -24.87 -3.74 3.21
C ILE A 279 -23.44 -3.42 3.67
N PRO A 280 -22.55 -3.01 2.75
CA PRO A 280 -21.25 -2.52 3.14
C PRO A 280 -21.41 -1.22 3.93
N VAL A 281 -20.85 -1.21 5.14
CA VAL A 281 -20.69 -0.05 6.01
C VAL A 281 -19.21 0.32 5.94
N SER A 282 -18.88 1.46 5.31
CA SER A 282 -17.51 1.90 5.09
C SER A 282 -17.16 3.13 5.92
N ALA A 283 -16.04 3.08 6.63
CA ALA A 283 -15.35 4.24 7.14
C ALA A 283 -14.70 5.00 5.97
N GLN A 284 -14.97 6.30 5.85
CA GLN A 284 -14.16 7.13 4.97
C GLN A 284 -12.80 7.35 5.65
N SER A 285 -11.71 6.94 5.01
CA SER A 285 -10.36 7.10 5.57
C SER A 285 -10.00 8.57 5.88
N GLY A 286 -10.59 9.53 5.15
CA GLY A 286 -10.47 10.97 5.43
C GLY A 286 -11.15 11.44 6.73
N ASN A 287 -12.01 10.61 7.32
CA ASN A 287 -12.65 10.86 8.60
C ASN A 287 -11.88 10.26 9.79
N LEU A 288 -10.81 9.50 9.53
CA LEU A 288 -9.90 9.10 10.61
C LEU A 288 -9.28 10.35 11.23
N PHE A 289 -9.29 10.40 12.55
CA PHE A 289 -8.75 11.48 13.37
C PHE A 289 -9.39 12.85 13.09
N SER A 290 -10.57 12.89 12.47
CA SER A 290 -11.40 14.09 12.45
C SER A 290 -12.51 13.96 13.46
N SER A 291 -12.44 14.79 14.50
CA SER A 291 -13.57 15.15 15.35
C SER A 291 -14.35 16.31 14.76
#